data_AF-A0A2E4F516-F1
#
_entry.id   AF-A0A2E4F516-F1
#
_cell.length_a   1.000
_cell.length_b   1.000
_cell.length_c   1.000
_cell.angle_alpha   90.00
_cell.angle_beta   90.00
_cell.angle_gamma   90.00
#
_symmetry.space_group_name_H-M   'P 1'
#
loop_
_entity.id
_entity.type
_entity.pdbx_description
1 polymer ?
#
loop_
_entity_poly.entity_id
_entity_poly.type
_entity_poly.pdbx_seq_one_letter_code
_entity_poly.pdbx_strand_id
1 'polypeptide(L)'
;MSTEHKAESERPSGWKKSSYDQADLLRCAHGQLFGSGNARLPLPPMLMFDRIVEILSDGGEYGRGLVVAEMDVSADLWFYDCHFEGDPIMPGCLGLDALWQMLGFFLGWLGLPGPGRALSVGEIKFSGEVKPDGKMLRYHVEVKKVIKRGFTLAIADGNAELDGKRVYTATGLRVGLFPPNQKSD
;
A
#
# COMPACT_ATOMS: atom_id res chain seq x y z
N MET A 1 20.61 17.31 -16.19
CA MET A 1 20.64 16.26 -15.14
C MET A 1 19.37 15.44 -15.27
N SER A 2 19.48 14.10 -15.34
CA SER A 2 18.32 13.22 -15.50
C SER A 2 17.36 13.34 -14.31
N THR A 3 16.07 13.10 -14.57
CA THR A 3 15.00 13.12 -13.56
C THR A 3 15.27 12.15 -12.39
N GLU A 4 15.99 11.06 -12.65
CA GLU A 4 16.38 10.07 -11.64
C GLU A 4 17.35 10.64 -10.59
N HIS A 5 18.37 11.40 -11.01
CA HIS A 5 19.33 12.01 -10.08
C HIS A 5 18.72 13.14 -9.23
N LYS A 6 17.69 13.83 -9.75
CA LYS A 6 16.97 14.85 -8.96
C LYS A 6 16.11 14.20 -7.87
N ALA A 7 15.40 13.13 -8.20
CA ALA A 7 14.55 12.40 -7.26
C ALA A 7 15.35 11.77 -6.10
N GLU A 8 16.54 11.23 -6.35
CA GLU A 8 17.41 10.69 -5.28
C GLU A 8 17.90 11.78 -4.31
N SER A 9 18.18 12.99 -4.83
CA SER A 9 18.66 14.12 -4.01
C SER A 9 17.61 14.74 -3.09
N GLU A 10 16.31 14.49 -3.34
CA GLU A 10 15.20 15.04 -2.57
C GLU A 10 14.72 14.10 -1.44
N ARG A 11 15.23 12.87 -1.36
CA ARG A 11 14.82 11.92 -0.31
C ARG A 11 15.48 12.28 1.02
N PRO A 12 14.73 12.33 2.14
CA PRO A 12 15.31 12.65 3.44
C PRO A 12 16.27 11.53 3.90
N SER A 13 17.29 11.88 4.68
CA SER A 13 18.19 10.89 5.27
C SER A 13 17.42 9.84 6.09
N GLY A 14 17.76 8.56 5.95
CA GLY A 14 17.09 7.48 6.68
C GLY A 14 15.64 7.22 6.24
N TRP A 15 15.23 7.67 5.04
CA TRP A 15 13.90 7.41 4.50
C TRP A 15 13.59 5.91 4.32
N LYS A 16 14.62 5.08 4.12
CA LYS A 16 14.49 3.63 3.91
C LYS A 16 14.60 2.89 5.25
N LYS A 17 13.46 2.67 5.89
CA LYS A 17 13.28 1.97 7.17
C LYS A 17 12.67 0.58 6.92
N SER A 18 12.73 -0.30 7.92
CA SER A 18 12.04 -1.59 7.95
C SER A 18 10.63 -1.53 8.57
N SER A 19 10.23 -0.38 9.13
CA SER A 19 8.91 -0.11 9.68
C SER A 19 8.61 1.40 9.60
N TYR A 20 7.33 1.76 9.54
CA TYR A 20 6.86 3.14 9.38
C TYR A 20 5.63 3.38 10.26
N ASP A 21 5.65 4.46 11.04
CA ASP A 21 4.52 4.89 11.86
C ASP A 21 3.54 5.79 11.08
N GLN A 22 2.45 6.21 11.72
CA GLN A 22 1.42 7.05 11.09
C GLN A 22 1.99 8.37 10.56
N ALA A 23 2.92 8.99 11.30
CA ALA A 23 3.56 10.23 10.86
C ALA A 23 4.40 10.01 9.59
N ASP A 24 5.10 8.89 9.50
CA ASP A 24 5.81 8.49 8.29
C ASP A 24 4.86 8.29 7.10
N LEU A 25 3.73 7.63 7.29
CA LEU A 25 2.74 7.40 6.23
C LEU A 25 2.13 8.72 5.74
N LEU A 26 1.84 9.65 6.65
CA LEU A 26 1.38 10.99 6.29
C LEU A 26 2.46 11.77 5.52
N ARG A 27 3.74 11.65 5.89
CA ARG A 27 4.84 12.21 5.08
C ARG A 27 4.88 11.61 3.69
N CYS A 28 4.63 10.30 3.55
CA CYS A 28 4.50 9.67 2.23
C CYS A 28 3.32 10.25 1.44
N ALA A 29 2.16 10.41 2.08
CA ALA A 29 0.96 10.96 1.44
C ALA A 29 1.15 12.42 0.98
N HIS A 30 1.86 13.23 1.76
CA HIS A 30 2.25 14.59 1.38
C HIS A 30 3.39 14.65 0.34
N GLY A 31 3.93 13.51 -0.09
CA GLY A 31 5.02 13.45 -1.07
C GLY A 31 6.39 13.83 -0.53
N GLN A 32 6.57 13.74 0.78
CA GLN A 32 7.79 14.15 1.51
C GLN A 32 8.70 12.97 1.85
N LEU A 33 8.31 11.72 1.52
CA LEU A 33 9.08 10.52 1.84
C LEU A 33 9.95 10.03 0.67
N PHE A 34 9.37 9.88 -0.53
CA PHE A 34 10.06 9.30 -1.68
C PHE A 34 10.60 10.32 -2.70
N GLY A 35 10.45 11.61 -2.42
CA GLY A 35 10.82 12.72 -3.31
C GLY A 35 9.69 13.12 -4.27
N SER A 36 9.83 14.29 -4.91
CA SER A 36 8.79 14.84 -5.78
C SER A 36 8.56 13.97 -7.02
N GLY A 37 7.30 13.85 -7.45
CA GLY A 37 6.91 13.06 -8.62
C GLY A 37 6.95 11.54 -8.46
N ASN A 38 7.26 11.02 -7.26
CA ASN A 38 7.29 9.59 -6.98
C ASN A 38 6.01 9.10 -6.29
N ALA A 39 6.00 7.82 -5.91
CA ALA A 39 4.89 7.20 -5.21
C ALA A 39 4.47 8.00 -3.97
N ARG A 40 3.15 8.03 -3.73
CA ARG A 40 2.52 8.63 -2.56
C ARG A 40 1.41 7.71 -2.10
N LEU A 41 1.16 7.68 -0.80
CA LEU A 41 -0.07 7.14 -0.26
C LEU A 41 -1.22 8.14 -0.43
N PRO A 42 -2.48 7.71 -0.37
CA PRO A 42 -3.61 8.61 -0.20
C PRO A 42 -3.50 9.36 1.14
N LEU A 43 -4.13 10.54 1.22
CA LEU A 43 -4.38 11.20 2.49
C LEU A 43 -5.64 10.63 3.14
N PRO A 44 -5.80 10.72 4.48
CA PRO A 44 -7.09 10.53 5.12
C PRO A 44 -8.19 11.37 4.45
N PRO A 45 -9.41 10.84 4.30
CA PRO A 45 -9.91 9.60 4.89
C PRO A 45 -9.65 8.33 4.03
N MET A 46 -8.83 8.41 2.98
CA MET A 46 -8.56 7.29 2.06
C MET A 46 -7.29 6.49 2.39
N LEU A 47 -6.48 6.90 3.37
CA LEU A 47 -5.35 6.11 3.87
C LEU A 47 -5.89 4.95 4.71
N MET A 48 -5.68 3.70 4.29
CA MET A 48 -6.36 2.51 4.83
C MET A 48 -5.47 1.64 5.74
N PHE A 49 -4.42 2.20 6.30
CA PHE A 49 -3.62 1.59 7.37
C PHE A 49 -2.84 2.66 8.13
N ASP A 50 -2.56 2.39 9.40
CA ASP A 50 -1.95 3.35 10.33
C ASP A 50 -0.44 3.19 10.42
N ARG A 51 0.07 2.00 10.14
CA ARG A 51 1.50 1.68 10.26
C ARG A 51 1.90 0.52 9.37
N ILE A 52 3.16 0.54 8.93
CA ILE A 52 3.85 -0.62 8.36
C ILE A 52 4.76 -1.16 9.45
N VAL A 53 4.48 -2.37 9.93
CA VAL A 53 5.25 -3.01 11.00
C VAL A 53 6.48 -3.74 10.45
N GLU A 54 6.44 -4.15 9.19
CA GLU A 54 7.53 -4.84 8.53
C GLU A 54 7.51 -4.60 7.01
N ILE A 55 8.68 -4.33 6.45
CA ILE A 55 8.90 -4.29 5.00
C ILE A 55 10.28 -4.84 4.65
N LEU A 56 10.32 -5.81 3.75
CA LEU A 56 11.52 -6.53 3.35
C LEU A 56 11.64 -6.57 1.82
N SER A 57 12.84 -6.38 1.29
CA SER A 57 13.10 -6.49 -0.17
C SER A 57 13.21 -7.92 -0.67
N ASP A 58 13.40 -8.85 0.25
CA ASP A 58 13.60 -10.29 0.10
C ASP A 58 12.76 -11.03 1.14
N GLY A 59 12.71 -12.36 1.04
CA GLY A 59 11.77 -13.16 1.84
C GLY A 59 10.32 -13.06 1.34
N GLY A 60 9.37 -13.33 2.23
CA GLY A 60 7.98 -13.57 1.86
C GLY A 60 7.78 -14.93 1.16
N GLU A 61 6.53 -15.27 0.83
CA GLU A 61 6.13 -16.55 0.22
C GLU A 61 6.90 -16.85 -1.07
N TYR A 62 7.24 -15.82 -1.84
CA TYR A 62 7.91 -15.94 -3.13
C TYR A 62 9.41 -15.58 -3.09
N GLY A 63 9.95 -15.20 -1.94
CA GLY A 63 11.35 -14.77 -1.81
C GLY A 63 11.66 -13.45 -2.53
N ARG A 64 10.66 -12.58 -2.78
CA ARG A 64 10.80 -11.32 -3.54
C ARG A 64 10.38 -10.08 -2.74
N GLY A 65 10.12 -10.25 -1.45
CA GLY A 65 9.74 -9.17 -0.55
C GLY A 65 8.35 -9.32 0.05
N LEU A 66 8.17 -8.63 1.16
CA LEU A 66 7.01 -8.68 2.03
C LEU A 66 6.70 -7.27 2.53
N VAL A 67 5.42 -6.95 2.68
CA VAL A 67 4.95 -5.80 3.46
C VAL A 67 3.88 -6.26 4.43
N VAL A 68 4.02 -5.89 5.70
CA VAL A 68 3.02 -6.13 6.74
C VAL A 68 2.61 -4.80 7.35
N ALA A 69 1.31 -4.52 7.35
CA ALA A 69 0.73 -3.28 7.84
C ALA A 69 -0.44 -3.54 8.78
N GLU A 70 -0.77 -2.54 9.58
CA GLU A 70 -1.82 -2.61 10.59
C GLU A 70 -2.72 -1.39 10.52
N MET A 71 -4.01 -1.59 10.81
CA MET A 71 -5.01 -0.55 10.98
C MET A 71 -5.80 -0.82 12.25
N ASP A 72 -5.85 0.18 13.13
CA ASP A 72 -6.70 0.14 14.31
C ASP A 72 -8.16 0.22 13.85
N VAL A 73 -8.99 -0.70 14.34
CA VAL A 73 -10.44 -0.69 14.08
C VAL A 73 -11.14 -0.06 15.27
N SER A 74 -11.99 0.92 14.99
CA SER A 74 -12.77 1.62 16.00
C SER A 74 -14.12 2.06 15.42
N ALA A 75 -15.12 2.18 16.28
CA ALA A 75 -16.49 2.49 15.88
C ALA A 75 -16.68 3.91 15.31
N ASP A 76 -15.71 4.80 15.51
CA ASP A 76 -15.70 6.18 15.01
C ASP A 76 -15.09 6.33 13.60
N LEU A 77 -14.65 5.23 12.98
CA LEU A 77 -14.19 5.26 11.60
C LEU A 77 -15.32 5.69 10.66
N TRP A 78 -15.03 6.71 9.86
CA TRP A 78 -16.00 7.47 9.06
C TRP A 78 -16.95 6.63 8.20
N PHE A 79 -16.47 5.48 7.71
CA PHE A 79 -17.24 4.64 6.80
C PHE A 79 -18.37 3.88 7.50
N TYR A 80 -18.31 3.68 8.83
CA TYR A 80 -19.37 3.00 9.56
C TYR A 80 -20.66 3.80 9.63
N ASP A 81 -20.57 5.14 9.63
CA ASP A 81 -21.73 6.02 9.63
C ASP A 81 -22.51 5.98 8.30
N CYS A 82 -21.87 5.55 7.21
CA CYS A 82 -22.47 5.56 5.88
C CYS A 82 -22.55 4.18 5.20
N HIS A 83 -22.05 3.12 5.82
CA HIS A 83 -21.98 1.79 5.21
C HIS A 83 -22.18 0.70 6.27
N PHE A 84 -23.40 0.33 6.64
CA PHE A 84 -24.70 0.91 6.25
C PHE A 84 -25.43 1.43 7.48
N GLU A 85 -26.43 2.30 7.29
CA GLU A 85 -27.30 2.70 8.40
C GLU A 85 -27.97 1.46 9.02
N GLY A 86 -27.74 1.25 10.32
CA GLY A 86 -28.25 0.10 11.06
C GLY A 86 -27.47 -1.22 10.88
N ASP A 87 -26.50 -1.27 9.97
CA ASP A 87 -25.62 -2.42 9.77
C ASP A 87 -24.18 -1.95 9.41
N PRO A 88 -23.45 -1.36 10.37
CA PRO A 88 -22.14 -0.79 10.11
C PRO A 88 -21.12 -1.89 9.79
N ILE A 89 -20.44 -1.75 8.66
CA ILE A 89 -19.42 -2.67 8.16
C ILE A 89 -18.41 -1.92 7.28
N MET A 90 -17.12 -2.18 7.46
CA MET A 90 -16.10 -1.61 6.57
C MET A 90 -16.38 -2.04 5.12
N PRO A 91 -16.42 -1.10 4.15
CA PRO A 91 -16.49 -1.46 2.74
C PRO A 91 -15.30 -2.34 2.34
N GLY A 92 -15.55 -3.55 1.84
CA GLY A 92 -14.48 -4.48 1.45
C GLY A 92 -13.54 -3.92 0.38
N CYS A 93 -14.01 -2.96 -0.44
CA CYS A 93 -13.18 -2.26 -1.41
C CYS A 93 -12.07 -1.40 -0.76
N LEU A 94 -12.29 -0.87 0.44
CA LEU A 94 -11.26 -0.11 1.18
C LEU A 94 -10.16 -1.03 1.70
N GLY A 95 -10.53 -2.22 2.18
CA GLY A 95 -9.55 -3.25 2.59
C GLY A 95 -8.73 -3.77 1.41
N LEU A 96 -9.33 -3.86 0.22
CA LEU A 96 -8.62 -4.16 -1.01
C LEU A 96 -7.69 -3.02 -1.43
N ASP A 97 -8.13 -1.77 -1.32
CA ASP A 97 -7.30 -0.60 -1.65
C ASP A 97 -6.08 -0.50 -0.75
N ALA A 98 -6.18 -0.84 0.53
CA ALA A 98 -5.03 -0.96 1.43
C ALA A 98 -3.91 -1.86 0.84
N LEU A 99 -4.26 -3.00 0.24
CA LEU A 99 -3.29 -3.91 -0.37
C LEU A 99 -2.61 -3.27 -1.60
N TRP A 100 -3.33 -2.53 -2.42
CA TRP A 100 -2.73 -1.78 -3.53
C TRP A 100 -1.86 -0.62 -3.03
N GLN A 101 -2.30 0.12 -2.01
CA GLN A 101 -1.53 1.18 -1.38
C GLN A 101 -0.20 0.64 -0.84
N MET A 102 -0.21 -0.50 -0.13
CA MET A 102 0.99 -1.18 0.36
C MET A 102 1.92 -1.62 -0.77
N LEU A 103 1.39 -2.18 -1.87
CA LEU A 103 2.22 -2.59 -3.01
C LEU A 103 2.84 -1.38 -3.73
N GLY A 104 2.11 -0.28 -3.85
CA GLY A 104 2.63 0.98 -4.38
C GLY A 104 3.69 1.60 -3.49
N PHE A 105 3.48 1.56 -2.17
CA PHE A 105 4.47 1.97 -1.18
C PHE A 105 5.75 1.15 -1.29
N PHE A 106 5.63 -0.18 -1.43
CA PHE A 106 6.78 -1.08 -1.64
C PHE A 106 7.62 -0.68 -2.85
N LEU A 107 6.99 -0.34 -3.98
CA LEU A 107 7.71 0.11 -5.17
C LEU A 107 8.46 1.43 -4.93
N GLY A 108 7.83 2.39 -4.25
CA GLY A 108 8.48 3.63 -3.81
C GLY A 108 9.64 3.37 -2.84
N TRP A 109 9.45 2.44 -1.91
CA TRP A 109 10.43 2.00 -0.92
C TRP A 109 11.66 1.31 -1.54
N LEU A 110 11.47 0.59 -2.65
CA LEU A 110 12.57 0.08 -3.49
C LEU A 110 13.33 1.20 -4.24
N GLY A 111 12.90 2.46 -4.12
CA GLY A 111 13.51 3.61 -4.76
C GLY A 111 13.10 3.79 -6.22
N LEU A 112 12.06 3.11 -6.69
CA LEU A 112 11.64 3.13 -8.08
C LEU A 112 10.83 4.41 -8.38
N PRO A 113 11.04 5.03 -9.56
CA PRO A 113 10.50 6.36 -9.83
C PRO A 113 9.05 6.32 -10.35
N GLY A 114 8.34 7.42 -10.13
CA GLY A 114 7.04 7.71 -10.74
C GLY A 114 5.83 7.54 -9.82
N PRO A 115 4.70 8.19 -10.12
CA PRO A 115 3.44 8.04 -9.40
C PRO A 115 2.85 6.64 -9.53
N GLY A 116 2.28 6.14 -8.44
CA GLY A 116 1.62 4.83 -8.38
C GLY A 116 0.21 4.83 -8.95
N ARG A 117 -0.17 3.76 -9.64
CA ARG A 117 -1.56 3.47 -10.06
C ARG A 117 -1.86 1.99 -9.83
N ALA A 118 -2.98 1.69 -9.16
CA ALA A 118 -3.57 0.37 -9.19
C ALA A 118 -4.03 0.06 -10.62
N LEU A 119 -3.76 -1.14 -11.12
CA LEU A 119 -4.06 -1.53 -12.50
C LEU A 119 -5.12 -2.62 -12.57
N SER A 120 -4.97 -3.64 -11.74
CA SER A 120 -5.89 -4.76 -11.68
C SER A 120 -5.66 -5.60 -10.43
N VAL A 121 -6.52 -6.58 -10.27
CA VAL A 121 -6.40 -7.70 -9.34
C VAL A 121 -6.90 -8.95 -10.09
N GLY A 122 -6.38 -10.11 -9.73
CA GLY A 122 -6.90 -11.38 -10.20
C GLY A 122 -8.18 -11.74 -9.44
N GLU A 123 -8.08 -12.67 -8.52
CA GLU A 123 -9.20 -13.10 -7.70
C GLU A 123 -9.23 -12.34 -6.37
N ILE A 124 -10.44 -12.01 -5.91
CA ILE A 124 -10.68 -11.48 -4.57
C ILE A 124 -11.73 -12.36 -3.90
N LYS A 125 -11.51 -12.64 -2.62
CA LYS A 125 -12.48 -13.31 -1.76
C LYS A 125 -12.66 -12.51 -0.47
N PHE A 126 -13.91 -12.20 -0.16
CA PHE A 126 -14.34 -11.68 1.13
C PHE A 126 -14.91 -12.86 1.93
N SER A 127 -14.17 -13.32 2.94
CA SER A 127 -14.52 -14.46 3.79
C SER A 127 -14.96 -14.09 5.19
N GLY A 128 -14.98 -12.79 5.52
CA GLY A 128 -15.45 -12.27 6.78
C GLY A 128 -15.74 -10.77 6.70
N GLU A 129 -16.29 -10.26 7.79
CA GLU A 129 -16.75 -8.88 7.92
C GLU A 129 -15.86 -8.13 8.91
N VAL A 130 -15.71 -6.82 8.71
CA VAL A 130 -15.00 -5.94 9.64
C VAL A 130 -16.02 -4.99 10.26
N LYS A 131 -16.55 -5.44 11.40
CA LYS A 131 -17.54 -4.72 12.20
C LYS A 131 -16.87 -3.78 13.22
N PRO A 132 -17.60 -2.79 13.77
CA PRO A 132 -17.06 -1.80 14.71
C PRO A 132 -16.44 -2.36 16.01
N ASP A 133 -16.72 -3.61 16.36
CA ASP A 133 -16.24 -4.29 17.56
C ASP A 133 -14.89 -5.02 17.36
N GLY A 134 -14.40 -5.09 16.12
CA GLY A 134 -13.05 -5.54 15.82
C GLY A 134 -11.99 -4.59 16.37
N LYS A 135 -10.77 -5.08 16.59
CA LYS A 135 -9.69 -4.26 17.19
C LYS A 135 -8.59 -3.90 16.22
N MET A 136 -8.15 -4.87 15.41
CA MET A 136 -6.99 -4.68 14.55
C MET A 136 -7.15 -5.45 13.25
N LEU A 137 -7.01 -4.74 12.13
CA LEU A 137 -6.75 -5.34 10.83
C LEU A 137 -5.24 -5.44 10.61
N ARG A 138 -4.77 -6.65 10.32
CA ARG A 138 -3.40 -6.90 9.89
C ARG A 138 -3.38 -7.32 8.43
N TYR A 139 -2.71 -6.53 7.60
CA TYR A 139 -2.57 -6.76 6.17
C TYR A 139 -1.21 -7.37 5.85
N HIS A 140 -1.17 -8.27 4.88
CA HIS A 140 0.06 -8.82 4.33
C HIS A 140 0.04 -8.69 2.81
N VAL A 141 1.18 -8.29 2.22
CA VAL A 141 1.41 -8.27 0.77
C VAL A 141 2.68 -9.05 0.48
N GLU A 142 2.53 -10.15 -0.25
CA GLU A 142 3.57 -11.08 -0.67
C GLU A 142 3.94 -10.80 -2.13
N VAL A 143 5.10 -10.18 -2.35
CA VAL A 143 5.49 -9.73 -3.68
C VAL A 143 5.87 -10.95 -4.53
N LYS A 144 5.24 -11.12 -5.69
CA LYS A 144 5.56 -12.19 -6.65
C LYS A 144 6.61 -11.76 -7.65
N LYS A 145 6.49 -10.54 -8.16
CA LYS A 145 7.30 -10.07 -9.29
C LYS A 145 7.36 -8.55 -9.35
N VAL A 146 8.52 -8.02 -9.70
CA VAL A 146 8.71 -6.63 -10.12
C VAL A 146 9.33 -6.62 -11.51
N ILE A 147 8.74 -5.88 -12.44
CA ILE A 147 9.17 -5.75 -13.84
C ILE A 147 9.48 -4.28 -14.11
N LYS A 148 10.67 -4.01 -14.69
CA LYS A 148 11.13 -2.65 -15.02
C LYS A 148 11.33 -2.55 -16.53
N ARG A 149 10.29 -2.20 -17.29
CA ARG A 149 10.35 -2.07 -18.76
C ARG A 149 9.41 -0.96 -19.24
N GLY A 150 9.98 0.21 -19.54
CA GLY A 150 9.22 1.43 -19.87
C GLY A 150 8.56 2.08 -18.65
N PHE A 151 7.78 1.30 -17.91
CA PHE A 151 7.27 1.63 -16.58
C PHE A 151 7.55 0.47 -15.60
N THR A 152 7.38 0.71 -14.31
CA THR A 152 7.52 -0.35 -13.30
C THR A 152 6.18 -1.01 -13.06
N LEU A 153 6.13 -2.34 -13.04
CA LEU A 153 4.95 -3.14 -12.66
C LEU A 153 5.31 -4.09 -11.52
N ALA A 154 4.55 -4.05 -10.42
CA ALA A 154 4.56 -5.10 -9.41
C ALA A 154 3.35 -6.03 -9.55
N ILE A 155 3.56 -7.30 -9.23
CA ILE A 155 2.51 -8.29 -9.02
C ILE A 155 2.71 -8.88 -7.62
N ALA A 156 1.65 -8.98 -6.84
CA ALA A 156 1.67 -9.55 -5.50
C ALA A 156 0.37 -10.31 -5.20
N ASP A 157 0.43 -11.16 -4.19
CA ASP A 157 -0.77 -11.62 -3.49
C ASP A 157 -0.88 -10.89 -2.16
N GLY A 158 -2.08 -10.81 -1.61
CA GLY A 158 -2.30 -10.12 -0.36
C GLY A 158 -3.49 -10.65 0.42
N ASN A 159 -3.52 -10.31 1.69
CA ASN A 159 -4.58 -10.71 2.59
C ASN A 159 -4.74 -9.75 3.76
N ALA A 160 -5.88 -9.85 4.44
CA ALA A 160 -6.15 -9.13 5.67
C ALA A 160 -6.78 -10.05 6.71
N GLU A 161 -6.37 -9.86 7.97
CA GLU A 161 -6.87 -10.59 9.13
C GLU A 161 -7.42 -9.61 10.15
N LEU A 162 -8.66 -9.82 10.61
CA LEU A 162 -9.23 -9.11 11.74
C LEU A 162 -9.03 -9.95 12.99
N ASP A 163 -8.28 -9.43 13.96
CA ASP A 163 -8.01 -10.10 15.24
C ASP A 163 -7.50 -11.56 15.05
N GLY A 164 -6.63 -11.76 14.06
CA GLY A 164 -6.04 -13.05 13.71
C GLY A 164 -6.91 -13.97 12.85
N LYS A 165 -8.10 -13.53 12.40
CA LYS A 165 -8.98 -14.28 11.51
C LYS A 165 -8.99 -13.68 10.11
N ARG A 166 -8.74 -14.51 9.11
CA ARG A 166 -8.71 -14.11 7.69
C ARG A 166 -10.08 -13.57 7.23
N VAL A 167 -10.11 -12.29 6.85
CA VAL A 167 -11.31 -11.64 6.30
C VAL A 167 -11.22 -11.47 4.79
N TYR A 168 -10.03 -11.17 4.24
CA TYR A 168 -9.82 -10.92 2.82
C TYR A 168 -8.66 -11.72 2.25
N THR A 169 -8.76 -12.15 1.00
CA THR A 169 -7.63 -12.61 0.19
C THR A 169 -7.72 -12.03 -1.21
N ALA A 170 -6.60 -11.60 -1.76
CA ALA A 170 -6.47 -11.11 -3.13
C ALA A 170 -5.27 -11.77 -3.80
N THR A 171 -5.46 -12.31 -5.00
CA THR A 171 -4.37 -12.87 -5.81
C THR A 171 -4.11 -12.00 -7.02
N GLY A 172 -2.84 -11.87 -7.42
CA GLY A 172 -2.46 -11.14 -8.62
C GLY A 172 -2.81 -9.65 -8.58
N LEU A 173 -2.68 -9.00 -7.43
CA LEU A 173 -2.69 -7.53 -7.29
C LEU A 173 -1.64 -6.94 -8.23
N ARG A 174 -1.99 -5.87 -8.95
CA ARG A 174 -1.08 -5.18 -9.86
C ARG A 174 -1.07 -3.67 -9.59
N VAL A 175 0.12 -3.14 -9.33
CA VAL A 175 0.38 -1.70 -9.22
C VAL A 175 1.54 -1.34 -10.14
N GLY A 176 1.42 -0.23 -10.85
CA GLY A 176 2.51 0.32 -11.66
C GLY A 176 2.98 1.69 -11.17
N LEU A 177 4.26 1.99 -11.37
CA LEU A 177 4.81 3.35 -11.26
C LEU A 177 5.10 3.91 -12.66
N PHE A 178 4.59 5.11 -12.93
CA PHE A 178 4.59 5.73 -14.25
C PHE A 178 5.40 7.03 -14.26
N PRO A 179 6.74 6.97 -14.34
CA PRO A 179 7.54 8.18 -14.44
C PRO A 179 7.08 8.99 -15.67
N PRO A 180 7.08 10.34 -15.59
CA PRO A 180 6.76 11.15 -16.75
C PRO A 180 7.72 10.78 -17.89
N ASN A 181 7.17 10.48 -19.08
CA ASN A 181 7.96 10.14 -20.26
C ASN A 181 9.12 11.13 -20.40
N GLN A 182 10.37 10.65 -20.37
CA GLN A 182 11.45 11.38 -21.01
C GLN A 182 11.08 11.37 -22.49
N LYS A 183 10.64 12.51 -23.02
CA LYS A 183 10.59 12.68 -24.46
C LYS A 183 12.00 12.42 -24.96
N SER A 184 12.17 11.35 -25.73
CA SER A 184 13.26 11.25 -26.68
C SER A 184 12.97 12.32 -27.72
N ASP A 185 13.70 13.43 -27.67
CA ASP A 185 13.88 14.30 -28.83
C ASP A 185 14.48 13.51 -30.00
#